data_AF-A0AAW7U3W1-F1
#
_entry.id   AF-A0AAW7U3W1-F1
#
_cell.length_a   1.000
_cell.length_b   1.000
_cell.length_c   1.000
_cell.angle_alpha   90.00
_cell.angle_beta   90.00
_cell.angle_gamma   90.00
#
_symmetry.space_group_name_H-M   'P 1'
#
loop_
_entity.id
_entity.type
_entity.pdbx_description
1 polymer ?
#
loop_
_entity_poly.entity_id
_entity_poly.type
_entity_poly.pdbx_seq_one_letter_code
_entity_poly.pdbx_strand_id
1 'polypeptide(L)'
;MITEIEQAVTDRLKRGLGRMVRTVKSYNGEADDLAGQIHTLPAVWVTYGGSKVEPAGTGGVHSRYQDTAEFVVMVAARNLRNEQAQRQGGIDSREIGSNDLIRAVRRLLDGQRLGFPDSRGLVPKAVRTIANHVLVQNAAVSIYAVEYAIRFNTCGLENDRFPERTDNPDHPDHIFTKYQGTLSEPWPDFEGLDGRIYDPQSTGEIPINLTIKDKQ
;
A
#
# COMPACT_ATOMS: atom_id res chain seq x y z
N MET A 1 0.19 -3.29 6.36
CA MET A 1 0.33 -2.12 5.48
C MET A 1 0.35 -2.44 3.98
N ILE A 2 1.37 -3.13 3.43
CA ILE A 2 1.46 -3.37 1.96
C ILE A 2 0.19 -4.07 1.42
N THR A 3 -0.21 -5.18 2.05
CA THR A 3 -1.40 -5.94 1.68
C THR A 3 -2.68 -5.11 1.79
N GLU A 4 -2.82 -4.29 2.83
CA GLU A 4 -3.98 -3.41 3.01
C GLU A 4 -4.08 -2.37 1.89
N ILE A 5 -2.95 -1.77 1.49
CA ILE A 5 -2.92 -0.80 0.39
C ILE A 5 -3.30 -1.49 -0.93
N GLU A 6 -2.73 -2.66 -1.21
CA GLU A 6 -3.05 -3.43 -2.43
C GLU A 6 -4.53 -3.78 -2.51
N GLN A 7 -5.11 -4.26 -1.40
CA GLN A 7 -6.54 -4.55 -1.29
C GLN A 7 -7.38 -3.29 -1.47
N ALA A 8 -7.02 -2.18 -0.83
CA ALA A 8 -7.77 -0.93 -0.95
C ALA A 8 -7.73 -0.35 -2.38
N VAL A 9 -6.59 -0.46 -3.08
CA VAL A 9 -6.47 -0.11 -4.50
C VAL A 9 -7.37 -1.01 -5.34
N THR A 10 -7.26 -2.33 -5.15
CA THR A 10 -8.05 -3.34 -5.87
C THR A 10 -9.55 -3.12 -5.69
N ASP A 11 -10.02 -2.93 -4.45
CA ASP A 11 -11.43 -2.73 -4.13
C ASP A 11 -11.98 -1.43 -4.70
N ARG A 12 -11.17 -0.37 -4.69
CA ARG A 12 -11.56 0.90 -5.30
C ARG A 12 -11.69 0.78 -6.81
N LEU A 13 -10.72 0.14 -7.47
CA LEU A 13 -10.76 -0.09 -8.91
C LEU A 13 -11.92 -0.99 -9.30
N LYS A 14 -12.15 -2.07 -8.55
CA LYS A 14 -13.26 -3.01 -8.77
C LYS A 14 -14.62 -2.31 -8.71
N ARG A 15 -14.83 -1.43 -7.72
CA ARG A 15 -16.06 -0.62 -7.62
C ARG A 15 -16.15 0.47 -8.68
N GLY A 16 -15.04 1.15 -8.96
CA GLY A 16 -15.02 2.32 -9.84
C GLY A 16 -15.06 2.01 -11.33
N LEU A 17 -14.42 0.93 -11.76
CA LEU A 17 -14.41 0.49 -13.17
C LEU A 17 -15.71 -0.23 -13.55
N GLY A 18 -16.40 -0.83 -12.59
CA GLY A 18 -17.68 -1.49 -12.82
C GLY A 18 -17.59 -2.52 -13.95
N ARG A 19 -18.40 -2.33 -15.01
CA ARG A 19 -18.46 -3.25 -16.17
C ARG A 19 -17.40 -2.97 -17.25
N MET A 20 -16.51 -1.99 -17.05
CA MET A 20 -15.45 -1.69 -18.01
C MET A 20 -14.44 -2.83 -18.17
N VAL A 21 -14.26 -3.62 -17.13
CA VAL A 21 -13.30 -4.71 -17.05
C VAL A 21 -13.99 -5.95 -16.50
N ARG A 22 -13.54 -7.14 -16.91
CA ARG A 22 -14.10 -8.40 -16.42
C ARG A 22 -13.51 -8.79 -15.08
N THR A 23 -12.26 -8.41 -14.83
CA THR A 23 -11.52 -8.77 -13.62
C THR A 23 -10.65 -7.63 -13.13
N VAL A 24 -10.68 -7.42 -11.81
CA VAL A 24 -9.74 -6.60 -11.04
C VAL A 24 -9.25 -7.44 -9.87
N LYS A 25 -7.94 -7.68 -9.76
CA LYS A 25 -7.33 -8.50 -8.70
C LYS A 25 -5.85 -8.18 -8.48
N SER A 26 -5.26 -8.71 -7.42
CA SER A 26 -3.80 -8.75 -7.26
C SER A 26 -3.15 -9.59 -8.36
N TYR A 27 -1.98 -9.15 -8.82
CA TYR A 27 -1.18 -9.84 -9.83
C TYR A 27 -0.55 -11.11 -9.26
N ASN A 28 -0.60 -12.19 -10.04
CA ASN A 28 -0.04 -13.51 -9.71
C ASN A 28 0.69 -14.14 -10.90
N GLY A 29 1.19 -13.34 -11.86
CA GLY A 29 1.86 -13.85 -13.06
C GLY A 29 1.00 -13.86 -14.32
N GLU A 30 -0.11 -13.13 -14.34
CA GLU A 30 -1.03 -13.12 -15.49
C GLU A 30 -0.39 -12.64 -16.80
N ALA A 31 0.64 -11.80 -16.71
CA ALA A 31 1.34 -11.30 -17.90
C ALA A 31 2.24 -12.37 -18.55
N ASP A 32 2.61 -13.40 -17.80
CA ASP A 32 3.46 -14.51 -18.28
C ASP A 32 2.63 -15.59 -18.99
N ASP A 33 1.33 -15.70 -18.69
CA ASP A 33 0.36 -16.60 -19.35
C ASP A 33 -0.81 -15.83 -20.00
N LEU A 34 -0.49 -15.00 -21.00
CA LEU A 34 -1.53 -14.23 -21.71
C LEU A 34 -2.54 -15.13 -22.45
N ALA A 35 -2.13 -16.32 -22.88
CA ALA A 35 -3.01 -17.27 -23.56
C ALA A 35 -4.12 -17.76 -22.64
N GLY A 36 -3.81 -18.11 -21.39
CA GLY A 36 -4.81 -18.46 -20.38
C GLY A 36 -5.71 -17.28 -19.96
N GLN A 37 -5.18 -16.05 -20.01
CA GLN A 37 -5.92 -14.86 -19.57
C GLN A 37 -6.77 -14.18 -20.65
N ILE A 38 -6.72 -14.61 -21.90
CA ILE A 38 -7.40 -13.90 -23.00
C ILE A 38 -8.92 -13.75 -22.80
N HIS A 39 -9.55 -14.70 -22.11
CA HIS A 39 -10.99 -14.68 -21.80
C HIS A 39 -11.33 -13.77 -20.61
N THR A 40 -10.36 -13.37 -19.80
CA THR A 40 -10.53 -12.45 -18.68
C THR A 40 -10.29 -11.00 -19.09
N LEU A 41 -9.81 -10.74 -20.31
CA LEU A 41 -9.62 -9.39 -20.84
C LEU A 41 -10.94 -8.72 -21.28
N PRO A 42 -11.14 -7.40 -21.05
CA PRO A 42 -10.20 -6.48 -20.40
C PRO A 42 -10.06 -6.70 -18.90
N ALA A 43 -8.84 -6.58 -18.38
CA ALA A 43 -8.50 -6.86 -16.98
C ALA A 43 -7.58 -5.78 -16.39
N VAL A 44 -7.61 -5.67 -15.06
CA VAL A 44 -6.68 -4.84 -14.30
C VAL A 44 -6.06 -5.69 -13.20
N TRP A 45 -4.73 -5.61 -13.10
CA TRP A 45 -3.96 -6.31 -12.06
C TRP A 45 -3.17 -5.31 -11.25
N VAL A 46 -3.14 -5.50 -9.93
CA VAL A 46 -2.41 -4.62 -9.00
C VAL A 46 -1.27 -5.41 -8.37
N THR A 47 -0.08 -4.82 -8.29
CA THR A 47 1.06 -5.45 -7.64
C THR A 47 1.91 -4.44 -6.88
N TYR A 48 2.60 -4.91 -5.86
CA TYR A 48 3.65 -4.16 -5.18
C TYR A 48 4.95 -4.18 -6.00
N GLY A 49 5.49 -3.00 -6.29
CA GLY A 49 6.72 -2.80 -7.06
C GLY A 49 7.99 -2.70 -6.22
N GLY A 50 7.86 -2.67 -4.89
CA GLY A 50 8.98 -2.42 -3.96
C GLY A 50 8.83 -1.10 -3.21
N SER A 51 9.74 -0.81 -2.30
CA SER A 51 9.77 0.47 -1.57
C SER A 51 11.18 1.00 -1.44
N LYS A 52 11.27 2.32 -1.34
CA LYS A 52 12.45 3.01 -0.83
C LYS A 52 12.18 3.39 0.63
N VAL A 53 13.11 3.07 1.52
CA VAL A 53 13.02 3.39 2.95
C VAL A 53 14.07 4.44 3.29
N GLU A 54 13.65 5.52 3.93
CA GLU A 54 14.53 6.61 4.35
C GLU A 54 14.27 6.96 5.83
N PRO A 55 15.26 7.51 6.56
CA PRO A 55 15.03 8.03 7.90
C PRO A 55 13.97 9.15 7.87
N ALA A 56 13.03 9.13 8.82
CA ALA A 56 12.06 10.20 8.94
C ALA A 56 12.75 11.48 9.45
N GLY A 57 12.55 12.61 8.76
CA GLY A 57 13.27 13.88 9.01
C GLY A 57 12.96 14.58 10.35
N THR A 58 12.04 14.06 11.15
CA THR A 58 11.77 14.54 12.51
C THR A 58 11.48 13.32 13.37
N GLY A 59 12.51 12.82 14.07
CA GLY A 59 12.44 11.64 14.92
C GLY A 59 11.58 11.87 16.16
N GLY A 60 10.25 11.77 16.00
CA GLY A 60 9.38 11.40 17.11
C GLY A 60 9.59 9.91 17.43
N VAL A 61 9.39 9.52 18.69
CA VAL A 61 9.59 8.15 19.20
C VAL A 61 8.86 7.09 18.36
N HIS A 62 7.75 7.45 17.71
CA HIS A 62 6.86 6.53 17.00
C HIS A 62 7.06 6.42 15.47
N SER A 63 8.00 7.15 14.85
CA SER A 63 8.19 7.11 13.40
C SER A 63 9.66 7.33 13.04
N ARG A 64 10.43 6.23 12.98
CA ARG A 64 11.87 6.29 12.69
C ARG A 64 12.16 6.27 11.19
N TYR A 65 11.32 5.61 10.40
CA TYR A 65 11.50 5.45 8.97
C TYR A 65 10.26 5.90 8.21
N GLN A 66 10.47 6.39 6.99
CA GLN A 66 9.44 6.67 6.02
C GLN A 66 9.64 5.79 4.81
N ASP A 67 8.62 5.00 4.51
CA ASP A 67 8.53 4.18 3.32
C ASP A 67 7.91 4.99 2.19
N THR A 68 8.52 4.94 1.01
CA THR A 68 7.89 5.28 -0.27
C THR A 68 7.68 3.99 -1.04
N ALA A 69 6.50 3.42 -0.92
CA ALA A 69 6.10 2.18 -1.58
C ALA A 69 5.59 2.47 -2.99
N GLU A 70 6.07 1.68 -3.95
CA GLU A 70 5.61 1.71 -5.34
C GLU A 70 4.58 0.60 -5.57
N PHE A 71 3.48 0.96 -6.20
CA PHE A 71 2.44 0.03 -6.64
C PHE A 71 2.23 0.19 -8.14
N VAL A 72 2.11 -0.92 -8.84
CA VAL A 72 1.92 -0.96 -10.28
C VAL A 72 0.52 -1.49 -10.57
N VAL A 73 -0.26 -0.70 -11.31
CA VAL A 73 -1.56 -1.09 -11.83
C VAL A 73 -1.41 -1.42 -13.31
N MET A 74 -1.42 -2.71 -13.64
CA MET A 74 -1.37 -3.19 -15.01
C MET A 74 -2.77 -3.20 -15.61
N VAL A 75 -2.95 -2.53 -16.74
CA VAL A 75 -4.19 -2.58 -17.52
C VAL A 75 -3.95 -3.40 -18.78
N ALA A 76 -4.81 -4.39 -19.01
CA ALA A 76 -4.70 -5.30 -20.15
C ALA A 76 -5.99 -5.28 -20.97
N ALA A 77 -5.86 -5.07 -22.28
CA ALA A 77 -6.97 -5.04 -23.21
C ALA A 77 -6.66 -5.83 -24.49
N ARG A 78 -7.70 -6.42 -25.09
CA ARG A 78 -7.62 -7.16 -26.35
C ARG A 78 -8.24 -6.35 -27.50
N ASN A 79 -7.69 -6.48 -28.69
CA ASN A 79 -8.20 -5.89 -29.92
C ASN A 79 -8.93 -6.94 -30.78
N LEU A 80 -10.07 -6.55 -31.36
CA LEU A 80 -10.86 -7.40 -32.26
C LEU A 80 -10.95 -6.85 -33.69
N ARG A 81 -10.53 -5.60 -33.98
CA ARG A 81 -10.92 -4.92 -35.24
C ARG A 81 -9.86 -4.04 -35.91
N ASN A 82 -9.17 -3.11 -35.22
CA ASN A 82 -8.19 -2.18 -35.83
C ASN A 82 -7.34 -1.44 -34.76
N GLU A 83 -6.15 -0.91 -35.11
CA GLU A 83 -5.23 -0.25 -34.15
C GLU A 83 -5.78 1.05 -33.53
N GLN A 84 -6.60 1.82 -34.25
CA GLN A 84 -7.15 3.07 -33.71
C GLN A 84 -8.19 2.79 -32.59
N ALA A 85 -9.01 1.75 -32.76
CA ALA A 85 -9.95 1.26 -31.74
C ALA A 85 -9.22 0.66 -30.52
N GLN A 86 -7.98 0.18 -30.70
CA GLN A 86 -7.14 -0.33 -29.60
C GLN A 86 -6.82 0.75 -28.57
N ARG A 87 -6.68 2.00 -29.03
CA ARG A 87 -6.29 3.13 -28.17
C ARG A 87 -7.50 3.83 -27.59
N GLN A 88 -8.53 4.10 -28.40
CA GLN A 88 -9.66 4.97 -28.06
C GLN A 88 -10.95 4.24 -27.70
N GLY A 89 -10.92 2.90 -27.73
CA GLY A 89 -12.13 2.09 -27.65
C GLY A 89 -12.90 2.07 -28.98
N GLY A 90 -13.90 1.21 -29.02
CA GLY A 90 -14.83 1.06 -30.13
C GLY A 90 -16.20 1.64 -29.81
N ILE A 91 -17.16 1.38 -30.70
CA ILE A 91 -18.52 1.93 -30.60
C ILE A 91 -19.32 1.20 -29.51
N ASP A 92 -19.00 -0.08 -29.28
CA ASP A 92 -19.62 -0.88 -28.24
C ASP A 92 -18.96 -0.58 -26.88
N SER A 93 -19.78 -0.44 -25.84
CA SER A 93 -19.32 -0.35 -24.44
C SER A 93 -18.42 -1.51 -23.98
N ARG A 94 -18.39 -2.62 -24.72
CA ARG A 94 -17.51 -3.77 -24.48
C ARG A 94 -16.14 -3.65 -25.17
N GLU A 95 -15.97 -2.70 -26.08
CA GLU A 95 -14.74 -2.43 -26.82
C GLU A 95 -13.98 -1.28 -26.14
N ILE A 96 -13.40 -1.55 -24.98
CA ILE A 96 -12.67 -0.51 -24.23
C ILE A 96 -11.20 -0.49 -24.64
N GLY A 97 -10.71 0.70 -24.99
CA GLY A 97 -9.33 0.91 -25.40
C GLY A 97 -8.37 0.96 -24.21
N SER A 98 -7.08 0.74 -24.49
CA SER A 98 -6.03 0.82 -23.47
C SER A 98 -5.95 2.23 -22.87
N ASN A 99 -6.13 3.30 -23.66
CA ASN A 99 -6.06 4.66 -23.13
C ASN A 99 -7.26 4.99 -22.23
N ASP A 100 -8.43 4.43 -22.51
CA ASP A 100 -9.61 4.63 -21.68
C ASP A 100 -9.45 3.95 -20.32
N LEU A 101 -8.86 2.74 -20.29
CA LEU A 101 -8.51 2.08 -19.03
C LEU A 101 -7.47 2.88 -18.25
N ILE A 102 -6.39 3.33 -18.90
CA ILE A 102 -5.38 4.19 -18.25
C ILE A 102 -6.05 5.43 -17.66
N ARG A 103 -6.90 6.10 -18.44
CA ARG A 103 -7.61 7.31 -18.00
C ARG A 103 -8.54 7.02 -16.83
N ALA A 104 -9.29 5.93 -16.86
CA ALA A 104 -10.22 5.55 -15.80
C ALA A 104 -9.47 5.19 -14.51
N VAL A 105 -8.41 4.40 -14.59
CA VAL A 105 -7.53 4.06 -13.46
C VAL A 105 -6.97 5.33 -12.83
N ARG A 106 -6.40 6.23 -13.64
CA ARG A 106 -5.86 7.50 -13.15
C ARG A 106 -6.91 8.37 -12.50
N ARG A 107 -8.11 8.47 -13.09
CA ARG A 107 -9.20 9.26 -12.51
C ARG A 107 -9.66 8.70 -11.16
N LEU A 108 -9.63 7.37 -11.01
CA LEU A 108 -9.98 6.70 -9.78
C LEU A 108 -8.89 6.84 -8.72
N LEU A 109 -7.60 6.75 -9.06
CA LEU A 109 -6.53 6.59 -8.07
C LEU A 109 -5.71 7.86 -7.79
N ASP A 110 -5.52 8.75 -8.76
CA ASP A 110 -4.65 9.92 -8.60
C ASP A 110 -5.09 10.74 -7.37
N GLY A 111 -4.17 10.91 -6.40
CA GLY A 111 -4.36 11.66 -5.16
C GLY A 111 -5.21 10.98 -4.08
N GLN A 112 -5.66 9.73 -4.28
CA GLN A 112 -6.51 9.06 -3.30
C GLN A 112 -5.73 8.54 -2.10
N ARG A 113 -6.27 8.80 -0.90
CA ARG A 113 -5.69 8.32 0.37
C ARG A 113 -6.15 6.93 0.78
N LEU A 114 -7.22 6.41 0.18
CA LEU A 114 -7.74 5.05 0.42
C LEU A 114 -8.03 4.71 1.89
N GLY A 115 -8.29 5.71 2.74
CA GLY A 115 -8.52 5.51 4.17
C GLY A 115 -7.27 5.60 5.05
N PHE A 116 -6.07 5.76 4.46
CA PHE A 116 -4.82 5.91 5.21
C PHE A 116 -4.60 7.38 5.62
N PRO A 117 -4.69 7.73 6.92
CA PRO A 117 -4.65 9.11 7.39
C PRO A 117 -3.31 9.79 7.11
N ASP A 118 -2.21 9.05 7.29
CA ASP A 118 -0.83 9.55 7.15
C ASP A 118 -0.32 9.53 5.71
N SER A 119 -1.12 9.00 4.77
CA SER A 119 -0.78 9.00 3.36
C SER A 119 -1.09 10.37 2.73
N ARG A 120 -0.13 10.90 1.96
CA ARG A 120 -0.35 12.05 1.07
C ARG A 120 -1.21 11.70 -0.16
N GLY A 121 -1.73 10.47 -0.22
CA GLY A 121 -2.44 9.91 -1.35
C GLY A 121 -1.51 9.22 -2.35
N LEU A 122 -2.09 8.46 -3.26
CA LEU A 122 -1.39 7.82 -4.37
C LEU A 122 -0.89 8.89 -5.36
N VAL A 123 0.44 8.97 -5.50
CA VAL A 123 1.10 9.88 -6.43
C VAL A 123 1.44 9.13 -7.71
N PRO A 124 0.85 9.48 -8.87
CA PRO A 124 1.20 8.85 -10.14
C PRO A 124 2.65 9.16 -10.50
N LYS A 125 3.37 8.15 -11.00
CA LYS A 125 4.81 8.22 -11.32
C LYS A 125 5.05 8.14 -12.82
N ALA A 126 4.54 7.10 -13.47
CA ALA A 126 4.71 6.89 -14.90
C ALA A 126 3.59 6.01 -15.46
N VAL A 127 3.43 6.05 -16.79
CA VAL A 127 2.71 5.04 -17.55
C VAL A 127 3.69 4.39 -18.51
N ARG A 128 3.88 3.08 -18.42
CA ARG A 128 4.83 2.32 -19.23
C ARG A 128 4.15 1.24 -20.02
N THR A 129 4.63 0.99 -21.22
CA THR A 129 4.22 -0.18 -22.01
C THR A 129 4.96 -1.41 -21.49
N ILE A 130 4.22 -2.46 -21.13
CA ILE A 130 4.79 -3.78 -20.81
C ILE A 130 4.80 -4.64 -22.07
N ALA A 131 3.64 -4.72 -22.73
CA ALA A 131 3.45 -5.47 -23.94
C ALA A 131 2.59 -4.65 -24.90
N ASN A 132 2.98 -4.55 -26.16
CA ASN A 132 2.20 -3.85 -27.17
C ASN A 132 2.00 -4.75 -28.38
N HIS A 133 0.74 -4.92 -28.78
CA HIS A 133 0.36 -5.69 -29.96
C HIS A 133 0.90 -7.14 -29.94
N VAL A 134 0.89 -7.80 -28.77
CA VAL A 134 1.26 -9.22 -28.69
C VAL A 134 0.11 -10.05 -29.23
N LEU A 135 0.36 -10.83 -30.27
CA LEU A 135 -0.64 -11.72 -30.87
C LEU A 135 -0.82 -12.96 -30.00
N VAL A 136 -2.02 -13.14 -29.47
CA VAL A 136 -2.42 -14.28 -28.63
C VAL A 136 -3.73 -14.82 -29.17
N GLN A 137 -3.74 -16.09 -29.61
CA GLN A 137 -4.94 -16.78 -30.14
C GLN A 137 -5.76 -15.91 -31.13
N ASN A 138 -5.08 -15.31 -32.12
CA ASN A 138 -5.65 -14.43 -33.15
C ASN A 138 -6.24 -13.10 -32.65
N ALA A 139 -5.95 -12.67 -31.42
CA ALA A 139 -6.24 -11.33 -30.94
C ALA A 139 -4.96 -10.60 -30.52
N ALA A 140 -4.84 -9.32 -30.85
CA ALA A 140 -3.74 -8.49 -30.37
C ALA A 140 -4.04 -8.02 -28.93
N VAL A 141 -3.11 -8.24 -28.02
CA VAL A 141 -3.19 -7.83 -26.61
C VAL A 141 -2.20 -6.70 -26.34
N SER A 142 -2.60 -5.75 -25.50
CA SER A 142 -1.72 -4.69 -25.00
C SER A 142 -1.84 -4.55 -23.50
N ILE A 143 -0.70 -4.30 -22.85
CA ILE A 143 -0.55 -4.20 -21.41
C ILE A 143 0.26 -2.97 -21.09
N TYR A 144 -0.30 -2.11 -20.24
CA TYR A 144 0.37 -0.91 -19.74
C TYR A 144 0.41 -0.93 -18.22
N ALA A 145 1.55 -0.56 -17.65
CA ALA A 145 1.72 -0.29 -16.23
C ALA A 145 1.41 1.18 -15.94
N VAL A 146 0.56 1.44 -14.95
CA VAL A 146 0.41 2.75 -14.30
C VAL A 146 1.06 2.66 -12.93
N GLU A 147 2.18 3.35 -12.75
CA GLU A 147 2.99 3.32 -11.54
C GLU A 147 2.52 4.40 -10.56
N TYR A 148 2.37 4.03 -9.30
CA TYR A 148 2.01 4.90 -8.19
C TYR A 148 3.01 4.80 -7.06
N ALA A 149 3.25 5.91 -6.37
CA ALA A 149 3.95 5.92 -5.10
C ALA A 149 2.98 6.31 -3.97
N ILE A 150 3.10 5.66 -2.82
CA ILE A 150 2.42 6.01 -1.59
C ILE A 150 3.44 6.08 -0.46
N ARG A 151 3.23 7.03 0.47
CA ARG A 151 4.10 7.19 1.63
C ARG A 151 3.37 6.82 2.91
N PHE A 152 4.06 6.11 3.77
CA PHE A 152 3.64 5.81 5.13
C PHE A 152 4.87 5.74 6.03
N ASN A 153 4.66 5.93 7.32
CA ASN A 153 5.73 5.86 8.30
C ASN A 153 5.76 4.46 8.93
N THR A 154 6.95 4.02 9.29
CA THR A 154 7.19 2.75 9.98
C THR A 154 8.08 2.97 11.19
N CYS A 155 7.82 2.18 12.23
CA CYS A 155 8.68 2.06 13.40
C CYS A 155 9.11 0.60 13.55
N GLY A 156 10.40 0.41 13.77
CA GLY A 156 10.93 -0.87 14.22
C GLY A 156 10.78 -1.00 15.73
N LEU A 157 11.15 -2.19 16.23
CA LEU A 157 11.30 -2.43 17.65
C LEU A 157 12.40 -1.55 18.25
N GLU A 158 12.39 -1.42 19.58
CA GLU A 158 13.50 -0.86 20.31
C GLU A 158 14.74 -1.75 20.24
N ASN A 159 15.91 -1.20 20.59
CA ASN A 159 17.14 -1.97 20.55
C ASN A 159 17.04 -3.22 21.44
N ASP A 160 17.52 -4.35 20.93
CA ASP A 160 17.55 -5.66 21.62
C ASP A 160 16.19 -6.25 22.01
N ARG A 161 15.05 -5.63 21.64
CA ARG A 161 13.72 -6.17 21.89
C ARG A 161 13.29 -7.11 20.76
N PHE A 162 12.61 -8.18 21.14
CA PHE A 162 11.71 -8.94 20.28
C PHE A 162 10.26 -8.44 20.42
N PRO A 163 9.35 -8.75 19.47
CA PRO A 163 7.93 -8.41 19.56
C PRO A 163 7.27 -8.92 20.83
N GLU A 164 6.27 -8.21 21.33
CA GLU A 164 5.44 -8.70 22.45
C GLU A 164 4.37 -9.67 21.92
N ARG A 165 3.96 -10.62 22.77
CA ARG A 165 2.88 -11.54 22.42
C ARG A 165 1.58 -10.77 22.18
N THR A 166 0.90 -11.07 21.09
CA THR A 166 -0.43 -10.52 20.80
C THR A 166 -1.29 -11.52 20.03
N ASP A 167 -2.52 -11.70 20.52
CA ASP A 167 -3.53 -12.53 19.85
C ASP A 167 -4.42 -11.70 18.89
N ASN A 168 -4.25 -10.38 18.84
CA ASN A 168 -5.00 -9.50 17.94
C ASN A 168 -4.43 -9.60 16.50
N PRO A 169 -5.19 -10.10 15.52
CA PRO A 169 -4.72 -10.24 14.14
C PRO A 169 -4.31 -8.94 13.44
N ASP A 170 -4.87 -7.83 13.88
CA ASP A 170 -4.61 -6.51 13.29
C ASP A 170 -3.38 -5.82 13.92
N HIS A 171 -2.79 -6.40 14.97
CA HIS A 171 -1.58 -5.87 15.59
C HIS A 171 -0.33 -6.19 14.73
N PRO A 172 0.58 -5.23 14.48
CA PRO A 172 1.77 -5.46 13.64
C PRO A 172 2.62 -6.65 14.11
N ASP A 173 2.72 -6.87 15.42
CA ASP A 173 3.50 -7.96 16.01
C ASP A 173 2.83 -9.34 15.94
N HIS A 174 1.56 -9.43 15.53
CA HIS A 174 0.84 -10.70 15.50
C HIS A 174 1.50 -11.73 14.59
N ILE A 175 2.14 -11.29 13.50
CA ILE A 175 2.87 -12.17 12.59
C ILE A 175 3.91 -13.04 13.34
N PHE A 176 4.58 -12.47 14.36
CA PHE A 176 5.59 -13.20 15.12
C PHE A 176 4.96 -14.17 16.12
N THR A 177 3.81 -13.83 16.70
CA THR A 177 3.03 -14.78 17.52
C THR A 177 2.51 -15.94 16.66
N LYS A 178 1.93 -15.63 15.50
CA LYS A 178 1.37 -16.60 14.55
C LYS A 178 2.40 -17.64 14.08
N TYR A 179 3.61 -17.19 13.80
CA TYR A 179 4.70 -18.06 13.32
C TYR A 179 5.66 -18.52 14.42
N GLN A 180 5.29 -18.35 15.71
CA GLN A 180 6.05 -18.84 16.87
C GLN A 180 7.51 -18.32 16.90
N GLY A 181 7.70 -17.04 16.59
CA GLY A 181 8.99 -16.38 16.75
C GLY A 181 9.37 -16.17 18.21
N THR A 182 10.60 -15.74 18.47
CA THR A 182 11.01 -15.25 19.79
C THR A 182 10.21 -14.02 20.16
N LEU A 183 9.72 -13.95 21.40
CA LEU A 183 8.90 -12.86 21.92
C LEU A 183 9.56 -12.29 23.19
N SER A 184 9.40 -11.00 23.42
CA SER A 184 9.78 -10.37 24.70
C SER A 184 8.62 -10.43 25.67
N GLU A 185 8.93 -10.45 26.97
CA GLU A 185 7.95 -10.12 28.00
C GLU A 185 7.49 -8.65 27.85
N PRO A 186 6.23 -8.34 28.20
CA PRO A 186 5.75 -6.97 28.25
C PRO A 186 6.65 -6.07 29.10
N TRP A 187 6.68 -4.79 28.79
CA TRP A 187 7.34 -3.83 29.68
C TRP A 187 6.75 -3.91 31.09
N PRO A 188 7.57 -3.80 32.15
CA PRO A 188 7.07 -3.62 33.50
C PRO A 188 6.17 -2.37 33.56
N ASP A 189 5.17 -2.41 34.43
CA ASP A 189 4.31 -1.25 34.66
C ASP A 189 5.15 -0.07 35.15
N PHE A 190 4.82 1.13 34.65
CA PHE A 190 5.45 2.35 35.15
C PHE A 190 4.80 2.73 36.49
N GLU A 191 5.50 2.43 37.58
CA GLU A 191 4.96 2.59 38.94
C GLU A 191 5.06 4.03 39.48
N GLY A 192 6.04 4.82 39.03
CA GLY A 192 6.19 6.21 39.49
C GLY A 192 7.43 6.95 38.99
N LEU A 193 7.45 8.26 39.25
CA LEU A 193 8.57 9.17 38.96
C LEU A 193 9.00 9.87 40.24
N ASP A 194 10.29 9.80 40.55
CA ASP A 194 10.95 10.64 41.57
C ASP A 194 11.85 11.67 40.85
N GLY A 195 11.82 12.92 41.32
CA GLY A 195 12.60 14.01 40.74
C GLY A 195 12.89 15.12 41.75
N ARG A 196 13.99 15.85 41.53
CA ARG A 196 14.38 17.02 42.32
C ARG A 196 14.42 18.26 41.43
N ILE A 197 13.77 19.34 41.86
CA ILE A 197 13.93 20.65 41.22
C ILE A 197 14.88 21.49 42.06
N TYR A 198 15.85 22.09 41.38
CA TYR A 198 16.80 23.05 41.93
C TYR A 198 16.47 24.44 41.40
N ASP A 199 16.34 25.40 42.30
CA ASP A 199 16.32 26.81 41.93
C ASP A 199 17.76 27.34 41.92
N PRO A 200 18.31 27.79 40.78
CA PRO A 200 19.68 28.30 40.73
C PRO A 200 19.89 29.57 41.56
N GLN A 201 18.83 30.23 42.03
CA GLN A 201 18.90 31.43 42.88
C GLN A 201 18.56 31.17 44.36
N SER A 202 18.09 29.98 44.73
CA SER A 202 17.84 29.60 46.13
C SER A 202 18.41 28.21 46.44
N THR A 203 19.11 28.07 47.55
CA THR A 203 19.78 26.83 47.97
C THR A 203 18.84 25.68 48.36
N GLY A 204 17.53 25.83 48.13
CA GLY A 204 16.51 24.87 48.56
C GLY A 204 16.19 23.82 47.48
N GLU A 205 16.27 22.54 47.84
CA GLU A 205 15.73 21.45 47.02
C GLU A 205 14.20 21.38 47.21
N ILE A 206 13.43 21.33 46.12
CA ILE A 206 12.00 21.04 46.16
C ILE A 206 11.79 19.62 45.60
N PRO A 207 11.43 18.62 46.43
CA PRO A 207 11.17 17.26 45.94
C PRO A 207 9.86 17.21 45.15
N ILE A 208 9.86 16.43 44.06
CA ILE A 208 8.66 16.06 43.31
C ILE A 208 8.44 14.57 43.45
N ASN A 209 7.32 14.19 44.06
CA ASN A 209 6.84 12.82 44.11
C ASN A 209 5.54 12.74 43.31
N LEU A 210 5.55 11.99 42.21
CA LEU A 210 4.35 11.70 41.42
C LEU A 210 4.07 10.20 41.50
N THR A 211 3.04 9.85 42.27
CA THR A 211 2.50 8.50 42.35
C THR A 211 1.29 8.38 41.42
N ILE A 212 1.29 7.38 40.56
CA ILE A 212 0.14 7.09 39.71
C ILE A 212 -0.88 6.33 40.57
N LYS A 213 -2.12 6.81 40.61
CA LYS A 213 -3.20 6.06 41.27
C LYS A 213 -3.50 4.81 40.45
N ASP A 214 -3.74 3.70 41.13
CA ASP A 214 -4.22 2.46 40.51
C ASP A 214 -5.41 2.73 39.58
N LYS A 215 -5.41 2.10 38.40
CA LYS A 215 -6.56 2.13 37.49
C LYS A 215 -7.78 1.58 38.22
N GLN A 216 -8.82 2.41 38.41
CA GLN A 216 -10.15 1.96 38.83
C GLN A 216 -10.81 1.12 37.74
#